data_AF-A0A6N7XYW0-F1
#
_entry.id   AF-A0A6N7XYW0-F1
#
_cell.length_a   1.000
_cell.length_b   1.000
_cell.length_c   1.000
_cell.angle_alpha   90.00
_cell.angle_beta   90.00
_cell.angle_gamma   90.00
#
_symmetry.space_group_name_H-M   'P 1'
#
loop_
_entity.id
_entity.type
_entity.pdbx_description
1 polymer ?
#
loop_
_entity_poly.entity_id
_entity_poly.type
_entity_poly.pdbx_seq_one_letter_code
_entity_poly.pdbx_strand_id
1 'polypeptide(L)'
;MKGLKTNHFERSVIMALKNTLNLSNLTYQELNSVKEIAGEHLTMSCKFEDYANQVQDPQLKQMFQQASSDAKMTATNLINSL
;
A
#
# COMPACT_ATOMS: atom_id res chain seq x y z
N MET A 1 -15.97 -21.48 -20.79
CA MET A 1 -16.73 -20.20 -20.89
C MET A 1 -17.34 -19.96 -19.52
N LYS A 2 -17.05 -18.91 -18.76
CA LYS A 2 -16.72 -17.52 -19.07
C LYS A 2 -15.61 -17.06 -18.12
N GLY A 3 -14.63 -16.33 -18.66
CA GLY A 3 -13.65 -15.63 -17.84
C GLY A 3 -14.35 -14.63 -16.93
N LEU A 4 -14.07 -14.71 -15.64
CA LEU A 4 -14.34 -13.64 -14.69
C LEU A 4 -13.44 -12.47 -15.11
N LYS A 5 -14.03 -11.52 -15.83
CA LYS A 5 -13.42 -10.22 -16.10
C LYS A 5 -13.31 -9.52 -14.75
N THR A 6 -12.17 -9.69 -14.08
CA THR A 6 -11.74 -8.83 -12.97
C THR A 6 -11.82 -7.39 -13.45
N ASN A 7 -12.51 -6.54 -12.69
CA ASN A 7 -12.90 -5.21 -13.09
C ASN A 7 -11.64 -4.37 -13.40
N HIS A 8 -11.63 -3.66 -14.52
CA HIS A 8 -10.49 -2.83 -14.93
C HIS A 8 -10.19 -1.73 -13.89
N PHE A 9 -11.21 -1.32 -13.12
CA PHE A 9 -11.07 -0.36 -12.02
C PHE A 9 -10.33 -0.94 -10.81
N GLU A 10 -10.50 -2.24 -10.49
CA GLU A 10 -9.74 -2.93 -9.43
C GLU A 10 -8.26 -3.06 -9.79
N ARG A 11 -7.93 -3.24 -11.08
CA ARG A 11 -6.54 -3.29 -11.55
C ARG A 11 -5.80 -1.96 -11.42
N SER A 12 -6.51 -0.83 -11.43
CA SER A 12 -5.89 0.50 -11.40
C SER A 12 -5.60 1.03 -10.00
N VAL A 13 -6.27 0.49 -8.97
CA VAL A 13 -5.96 0.81 -7.55
C VAL A 13 -4.97 -0.20 -6.97
N ILE A 14 -4.92 -1.43 -7.52
CA ILE A 14 -4.12 -2.56 -7.02
C ILE A 14 -2.91 -2.79 -7.93
N MET A 15 -1.87 -2.00 -7.75
CA MET A 15 -0.51 -2.41 -8.06
C MET A 15 0.37 -1.94 -6.90
N ALA A 16 0.35 -2.69 -5.78
CA ALA A 16 1.56 -2.79 -4.96
C ALA A 16 2.72 -3.04 -5.93
N LEU A 17 3.81 -2.28 -5.82
CA LEU A 17 4.95 -2.36 -6.73
C LEU A 17 5.40 -3.83 -6.83
N LYS A 18 4.97 -4.53 -7.89
CA LYS A 18 5.33 -5.93 -8.14
C LYS A 18 6.80 -6.06 -8.56
N ASN A 19 7.40 -4.94 -8.95
CA ASN A 19 8.82 -4.82 -9.25
C ASN A 19 9.47 -4.02 -8.11
N THR A 20 10.46 -4.63 -7.47
CA THR A 20 11.36 -3.93 -6.55
C THR A 20 12.04 -2.80 -7.33
N LEU A 21 11.77 -1.55 -6.96
CA LEU A 21 12.49 -0.41 -7.51
C LEU A 21 13.94 -0.49 -7.04
N ASN A 22 14.91 -0.15 -7.87
CA ASN A 22 16.29 0.03 -7.41
C ASN A 22 16.50 1.52 -7.15
N LEU A 23 16.59 1.90 -5.87
CA LEU A 23 16.77 3.28 -5.43
C LEU A 23 18.17 3.50 -4.81
N SER A 24 19.19 2.73 -5.23
CA SER A 24 20.53 2.80 -4.64
C SER A 24 21.31 4.09 -4.92
N ASN A 25 20.86 4.93 -5.88
CA ASN A 25 21.53 6.17 -6.28
C ASN A 25 20.61 7.39 -6.14
N LEU A 26 20.24 7.73 -4.90
CA LEU A 26 19.45 8.93 -4.59
C LEU A 26 20.34 10.06 -4.06
N THR A 27 19.98 11.29 -4.41
CA THR A 27 20.45 12.46 -3.66
C THR A 27 19.89 12.44 -2.23
N TYR A 28 20.49 13.21 -1.32
CA TYR A 28 20.00 13.30 0.06
C TYR A 28 18.54 13.77 0.15
N GLN A 29 18.13 14.68 -0.73
CA GLN A 29 16.76 15.17 -0.77
C GLN A 29 15.79 14.09 -1.22
N GLU A 30 16.10 13.36 -2.29
CA GLU A 30 15.26 12.26 -2.79
C GLU A 30 15.18 11.10 -1.77
N LEU A 31 16.29 10.78 -1.11
CA LEU A 31 16.31 9.80 -0.02
C LEU A 31 15.34 10.17 1.11
N ASN A 32 15.33 11.45 1.52
CA ASN A 32 14.41 11.91 2.56
C ASN A 32 12.96 11.87 2.09
N SER A 33 12.68 12.24 0.83
CA SER A 33 11.33 12.11 0.28
C SER A 33 10.85 10.66 0.25
N VAL A 34 11.71 9.70 -0.13
CA VAL A 34 11.33 8.27 -0.12
C VAL A 34 11.06 7.77 1.31
N LYS A 35 11.87 8.19 2.29
CA LYS A 35 11.66 7.86 3.71
C LYS A 35 10.35 8.45 4.24
N GLU A 36 10.05 9.68 3.89
CA GLU A 36 8.80 10.35 4.28
C GLU A 36 7.59 9.60 3.72
N ILE A 37 7.59 9.29 2.42
CA ILE A 37 6.53 8.50 1.77
C ILE A 37 6.36 7.14 2.46
N ALA A 38 7.46 6.42 2.73
CA ALA A 38 7.38 5.15 3.44
C ALA A 38 6.77 5.30 4.85
N GLY A 39 7.14 6.36 5.58
CA GLY A 39 6.58 6.68 6.90
C GLY A 39 5.09 7.03 6.87
N GLU A 40 4.64 7.77 5.87
CA GLU A 40 3.22 8.06 5.64
C GLU A 40 2.43 6.78 5.39
N HIS A 41 2.95 5.85 4.60
CA HIS A 41 2.32 4.55 4.35
C HIS A 41 2.24 3.67 5.60
N LEU A 42 3.24 3.68 6.48
CA LEU A 42 3.16 3.03 7.78
C LEU A 42 2.06 3.66 8.65
N THR A 43 1.97 4.99 8.67
CA THR A 43 0.92 5.71 9.40
C THR A 43 -0.48 5.38 8.86
N MET A 44 -0.63 5.31 7.53
CA MET A 44 -1.87 4.88 6.88
C MET A 44 -2.24 3.44 7.25
N SER A 45 -1.28 2.52 7.27
CA SER A 45 -1.51 1.13 7.65
C SER A 45 -2.11 1.01 9.06
N CYS A 46 -1.52 1.71 10.04
CA CYS A 46 -2.05 1.74 11.41
C CYS A 46 -3.47 2.32 11.47
N LYS A 47 -3.72 3.46 10.81
CA LYS A 47 -5.05 4.09 10.80
C LYS A 47 -6.12 3.19 10.17
N PHE A 48 -5.80 2.53 9.06
CA PHE A 48 -6.73 1.59 8.44
C PHE A 48 -7.00 0.37 9.31
N GLU A 49 -5.98 -0.12 10.04
CA GLU A 49 -6.18 -1.19 11.02
C GLU A 49 -7.09 -0.74 12.17
N ASP A 50 -6.89 0.48 12.69
CA ASP A 50 -7.76 1.08 13.70
C ASP A 50 -9.20 1.22 13.21
N TYR A 51 -9.40 1.67 11.96
CA TYR A 51 -10.74 1.80 11.37
C TYR A 51 -11.41 0.45 11.12
N ALA A 52 -10.65 -0.56 10.68
CA ALA A 52 -11.14 -1.92 10.52
C ALA A 52 -11.64 -2.52 11.84
N ASN A 53 -11.01 -2.14 12.96
CA ASN A 53 -11.39 -2.60 14.29
C ASN A 53 -12.63 -1.87 14.84
N GLN A 54 -12.92 -0.65 14.37
CA GLN A 54 -14.04 0.17 14.83
C GLN A 54 -15.32 -0.03 14.01
N VAL A 55 -15.20 -0.40 12.74
CA VAL A 55 -16.35 -0.56 11.84
C VAL A 55 -17.06 -1.90 12.06
N GLN A 56 -18.40 -1.86 12.07
CA GLN A 56 -19.25 -3.05 12.21
C GLN A 56 -19.61 -3.66 10.86
N ASP A 57 -19.69 -2.84 9.81
CA ASP A 57 -20.01 -3.29 8.46
C ASP A 57 -18.90 -4.24 7.94
N PRO A 58 -19.25 -5.49 7.57
CA PRO A 58 -18.26 -6.49 7.15
C PRO A 58 -17.51 -6.11 5.87
N GLN A 59 -18.15 -5.41 4.93
CA GLN A 59 -17.55 -5.03 3.66
C GLN A 59 -16.52 -3.91 3.87
N LEU A 60 -16.88 -2.89 4.64
CA LEU A 60 -15.96 -1.82 5.03
C LEU A 60 -14.80 -2.36 5.86
N LYS A 61 -15.05 -3.32 6.76
CA LYS A 61 -14.00 -3.98 7.54
C LYS A 61 -12.97 -4.64 6.63
N GLN A 62 -13.41 -5.46 5.67
CA GLN A 62 -12.52 -6.11 4.71
C GLN A 62 -11.76 -5.08 3.85
N MET A 63 -12.44 -4.01 3.42
CA MET A 63 -11.81 -2.94 2.66
C MET A 63 -10.67 -2.26 3.44
N PHE A 64 -10.89 -1.93 4.71
CA PHE A 64 -9.85 -1.32 5.55
C PHE A 64 -8.71 -2.29 5.88
N GLN A 65 -9.01 -3.57 6.11
CA GLN A 65 -7.97 -4.60 6.30
C GLN A 65 -7.07 -4.73 5.07
N GLN A 66 -7.68 -4.73 3.87
CA GLN A 66 -6.93 -4.77 2.62
C GLN A 66 -6.08 -3.50 2.45
N ALA A 67 -6.66 -2.33 2.67
CA ALA A 67 -5.95 -1.05 2.58
C ALA A 67 -4.76 -0.97 3.57
N SER A 68 -4.92 -1.50 4.78
CA SER A 68 -3.83 -1.60 5.76
C SER A 68 -2.68 -2.48 5.25
N SER A 69 -3.01 -3.66 4.72
CA SER A 69 -2.03 -4.58 4.14
C SER A 69 -1.28 -3.97 2.96
N ASP A 70 -2.00 -3.29 2.06
CA ASP A 70 -1.42 -2.69 0.85
C ASP A 70 -0.49 -1.51 1.19
N ALA A 71 -0.88 -0.68 2.16
CA ALA A 71 -0.05 0.41 2.63
C ALA A 71 1.24 -0.11 3.27
N LYS A 72 1.15 -1.15 4.12
CA LYS A 72 2.30 -1.79 4.75
C LYS A 72 3.24 -2.42 3.71
N MET A 73 2.69 -3.08 2.69
CA MET A 73 3.47 -3.66 1.61
C MET A 73 4.21 -2.58 0.82
N THR A 74 3.55 -1.47 0.50
CA THR A 74 4.16 -0.34 -0.20
C THR A 74 5.33 0.25 0.59
N ALA A 75 5.15 0.50 1.89
CA ALA A 75 6.21 0.99 2.77
C ALA A 75 7.39 0.00 2.82
N THR A 76 7.10 -1.29 3.00
CA THR A 76 8.13 -2.35 3.04
C THR A 76 8.92 -2.43 1.74
N ASN A 77 8.24 -2.34 0.59
CA ASN A 77 8.89 -2.37 -0.71
C ASN A 77 9.78 -1.14 -0.92
N LEU A 78 9.31 0.07 -0.55
CA LEU A 78 10.14 1.27 -0.63
C LEU A 78 11.38 1.18 0.26
N ILE A 79 11.23 0.69 1.49
CA ILE A 79 12.35 0.49 2.42
C ILE A 79 13.36 -0.53 1.87
N ASN A 80 12.89 -1.64 1.31
CA ASN A 80 13.75 -2.66 0.72
C ASN A 80 14.41 -2.21 -0.60
N SER A 81 13.87 -1.18 -1.23
CA SER A 81 14.35 -0.59 -2.47
C SER A 81 15.47 0.45 -2.26
N LEU A 82 15.63 0.97 -1.04
CA LEU A 82 16.72 1.87 -0.62
C LEU A 82 18.03 1.09 -0.41
#